data_AF-A0A0M9X6Y8-F1
#
_entry.id   AF-A0A0M9X6Y8-F1
#
_cell.length_a   1.000
_cell.length_b   1.000
_cell.length_c   1.000
_cell.angle_alpha   90.00
_cell.angle_beta   90.00
_cell.angle_gamma   90.00
#
_symmetry.space_group_name_H-M   'P 1'
#
loop_
_entity.id
_entity.type
_entity.pdbx_description
1 polymer ?
#
loop_
_entity_poly.entity_id
_entity_poly.type
_entity_poly.pdbx_seq_one_letter_code
_entity_poly.pdbx_strand_id
1 'polypeptide(L)'
;MLAVAPAALLVAGCSAGSEESGASGGSRPSAADRARARAARDSRELAARYDAVAAAHPRLAERLRPLRAEVVRHAEAFGAAAESSPSPSPSSSGAGSPPASPPAAVPAKEKDALAGLAAAEREIADRRAKALLDAPGELARLLASVAAAGAAHVYLLTEA
;
A
#
# COMPACT_ATOMS: atom_id res chain seq x y z
N MET A 1 -63.62 8.44 -24.56
CA MET A 1 -63.32 7.63 -23.36
C MET A 1 -61.84 7.27 -23.41
N LEU A 2 -61.09 7.78 -22.43
CA LEU A 2 -59.65 7.99 -22.42
C LEU A 2 -58.84 6.68 -22.28
N ALA A 3 -57.71 6.58 -23.00
CA ALA A 3 -56.76 5.48 -22.96
C ALA A 3 -55.87 5.53 -21.71
N VAL A 4 -55.62 4.36 -21.11
CA VAL A 4 -54.74 4.17 -19.95
C VAL A 4 -53.35 3.74 -20.43
N ALA A 5 -52.30 4.41 -19.97
CA ALA A 5 -50.90 4.00 -20.13
C ALA A 5 -50.19 3.97 -18.75
N PRO A 6 -49.24 3.05 -18.52
CA PRO A 6 -48.68 2.78 -17.19
C PRO A 6 -47.57 3.75 -16.79
N ALA A 7 -47.53 4.07 -15.50
CA ALA A 7 -46.54 4.93 -14.87
C ALA A 7 -45.17 4.24 -14.77
N ALA A 8 -44.12 4.90 -15.27
CA ALA A 8 -42.73 4.54 -15.02
C ALA A 8 -42.28 5.10 -13.67
N LEU A 9 -41.90 4.21 -12.74
CA LEU A 9 -41.23 4.57 -11.49
C LEU A 9 -39.77 4.91 -11.79
N LEU A 10 -39.43 6.20 -11.76
CA LEU A 10 -38.04 6.66 -11.72
C LEU A 10 -37.57 6.66 -10.27
N VAL A 11 -36.72 5.71 -9.90
CA VAL A 11 -35.85 5.82 -8.73
C VAL A 11 -34.65 6.68 -9.13
N ALA A 12 -34.78 7.98 -8.92
CA ALA A 12 -33.64 8.89 -8.85
C ALA A 12 -33.19 8.97 -7.38
N GLY A 13 -32.33 8.05 -6.98
CA GLY A 13 -31.51 8.22 -5.78
C GLY A 13 -30.31 9.10 -6.12
N CYS A 14 -30.21 10.27 -5.52
CA CYS A 14 -28.98 10.79 -4.89
C CYS A 14 -29.26 12.15 -4.24
N SER A 15 -28.84 12.24 -2.99
CA SER A 15 -29.14 13.30 -2.03
C SER A 15 -28.37 14.60 -2.31
N ALA A 16 -29.07 15.71 -2.04
CA ALA A 16 -28.62 17.04 -1.61
C ALA A 16 -27.38 17.67 -2.27
N GLY A 17 -27.62 18.80 -2.95
CA GLY A 17 -26.58 19.67 -3.46
C GLY A 17 -25.76 20.39 -2.39
N SER A 18 -24.60 20.83 -2.82
CA SER A 18 -23.99 22.10 -2.38
C SER A 18 -23.17 22.61 -3.54
N GLU A 19 -23.67 23.65 -4.18
CA GLU A 19 -22.83 24.54 -4.96
C GLU A 19 -22.00 25.35 -3.97
N GLU A 20 -20.67 25.22 -4.02
CA GLU A 20 -19.79 26.34 -3.73
C GLU A 20 -18.59 26.27 -4.67
N SER A 21 -18.58 27.17 -5.65
CA SER A 21 -17.36 27.55 -6.36
C SER A 21 -16.46 28.31 -5.39
N GLY A 22 -15.32 27.72 -5.01
CA GLY A 22 -14.39 28.36 -4.09
C GLY A 22 -12.99 27.75 -4.11
N ALA A 23 -12.09 28.43 -4.80
CA ALA A 23 -10.63 28.43 -4.63
C ALA A 23 -9.85 27.10 -4.78
N SER A 24 -9.04 27.08 -5.84
CA SER A 24 -7.81 26.28 -5.94
C SER A 24 -6.92 26.54 -4.71
N GLY A 25 -7.00 25.65 -3.74
CA GLY A 25 -6.09 25.54 -2.60
C GLY A 25 -5.81 24.07 -2.39
N GLY A 26 -4.56 23.66 -2.56
CA GLY A 26 -4.14 22.27 -2.39
C GLY A 26 -4.56 21.75 -1.01
N SER A 27 -5.64 20.99 -0.96
CA SER A 27 -6.13 20.39 0.26
C SER A 27 -5.07 19.46 0.82
N ARG A 28 -4.80 19.58 2.12
CA ARG A 28 -3.84 18.71 2.81
C ARG A 28 -4.32 17.25 2.67
N PRO A 29 -3.42 16.28 2.39
CA PRO A 29 -3.80 14.88 2.26
C PRO A 29 -4.55 14.40 3.51
N SER A 30 -5.61 13.60 3.33
CA SER A 30 -6.37 13.05 4.46
C SER A 30 -5.53 12.06 5.28
N ALA A 31 -6.02 11.65 6.46
CA ALA A 31 -5.36 10.61 7.24
C ALA A 31 -5.26 9.28 6.47
N ALA A 32 -6.29 8.94 5.69
CA ALA A 32 -6.33 7.77 4.83
C ALA A 32 -5.29 7.86 3.69
N ASP A 33 -5.18 9.03 3.04
CA ASP A 33 -4.17 9.26 1.98
C ASP A 33 -2.76 9.10 2.54
N ARG A 34 -2.51 9.66 3.72
CA ARG A 34 -1.22 9.52 4.39
C ARG A 34 -0.94 8.05 4.77
N ALA A 35 -1.96 7.30 5.22
CA ALA A 35 -1.82 5.89 5.57
C ALA A 35 -1.49 5.04 4.33
N ARG A 36 -2.22 5.24 3.23
CA ARG A 36 -1.95 4.61 1.93
C ARG A 36 -0.55 4.95 1.41
N ALA A 37 -0.16 6.22 1.45
CA ALA A 37 1.17 6.66 1.01
C ALA A 37 2.31 6.09 1.88
N ARG A 38 2.09 5.91 3.18
CA ARG A 38 3.04 5.19 4.06
C ARG A 38 3.14 3.72 3.68
N ALA A 39 2.01 3.02 3.57
CA ALA A 39 1.99 1.60 3.20
C ALA A 39 2.68 1.33 1.86
N ALA A 40 2.48 2.19 0.86
CA ALA A 40 3.18 2.10 -0.42
C ALA A 40 4.71 2.29 -0.29
N ARG A 41 5.15 3.25 0.53
CA ARG A 41 6.58 3.50 0.79
C ARG A 41 7.22 2.33 1.53
N ASP A 42 6.59 1.87 2.62
CA ASP A 42 7.05 0.73 3.40
C ASP A 42 7.20 -0.53 2.53
N SER A 43 6.24 -0.80 1.62
CA SER A 43 6.34 -1.91 0.67
C SER A 43 7.52 -1.76 -0.30
N ARG A 44 7.78 -0.55 -0.84
CA ARG A 44 8.94 -0.33 -1.74
C ARG A 44 10.26 -0.50 -1.01
N GLU A 45 10.37 0.04 0.20
CA GLU A 45 11.57 -0.12 1.03
C GLU A 45 11.81 -1.59 1.37
N LEU A 46 10.76 -2.33 1.67
CA LEU A 46 10.85 -3.77 1.91
C LEU A 46 11.30 -4.52 0.65
N ALA A 47 10.76 -4.22 -0.54
CA ALA A 47 11.22 -4.80 -1.80
C ALA A 47 12.72 -4.55 -2.04
N ALA A 48 13.20 -3.34 -1.74
CA ALA A 48 14.63 -3.03 -1.83
C ALA A 48 15.48 -3.85 -0.83
N ARG A 49 14.95 -4.16 0.36
CA ARG A 49 15.63 -5.07 1.31
C ARG A 49 15.68 -6.50 0.78
N TYR A 50 14.62 -7.01 0.16
CA TYR A 50 14.65 -8.31 -0.53
C TYR A 50 15.72 -8.33 -1.62
N ASP A 51 15.79 -7.29 -2.46
CA ASP A 51 16.79 -7.18 -3.52
C ASP A 51 18.22 -7.16 -2.95
N ALA A 52 18.46 -6.42 -1.86
CA ALA A 52 19.75 -6.37 -1.19
C ALA A 52 20.17 -7.74 -0.62
N VAL A 53 19.24 -8.47 0.01
CA VAL A 53 19.51 -9.82 0.53
C VAL A 53 19.79 -10.80 -0.61
N ALA A 54 19.03 -10.75 -1.70
CA ALA A 54 19.25 -11.62 -2.86
C ALA A 54 20.60 -11.34 -3.56
N ALA A 55 21.02 -10.07 -3.61
CA ALA A 55 22.32 -9.67 -4.16
C ALA A 55 23.49 -10.14 -3.28
N ALA A 56 23.36 -10.05 -1.95
CA ALA A 56 24.38 -10.49 -1.01
C ALA A 56 24.45 -12.03 -0.88
N HIS A 57 23.32 -12.71 -1.07
CA HIS A 57 23.17 -14.17 -0.92
C HIS A 57 22.53 -14.80 -2.17
N PRO A 58 23.28 -14.99 -3.27
CA PRO A 58 22.72 -15.46 -4.54
C PRO A 58 21.99 -16.82 -4.46
N ARG A 59 22.36 -17.68 -3.49
CA ARG A 59 21.70 -18.97 -3.23
C ARG A 59 20.25 -18.81 -2.75
N LEU A 60 19.92 -17.67 -2.13
CA LEU A 60 18.56 -17.36 -1.67
C LEU A 60 17.70 -16.71 -2.75
N ALA A 61 18.30 -16.21 -3.84
CA ALA A 61 17.60 -15.37 -4.82
C ALA A 61 16.35 -16.04 -5.41
N GLU A 62 16.46 -17.30 -5.82
CA GLU A 62 15.32 -18.06 -6.38
C GLU A 62 14.19 -18.26 -5.37
N ARG A 63 14.55 -18.51 -4.09
CA ARG A 63 13.57 -18.67 -3.00
C ARG A 63 12.88 -17.35 -2.65
N LEU A 64 13.61 -16.24 -2.69
CA LEU A 64 13.11 -14.92 -2.33
C LEU A 64 12.32 -14.24 -3.45
N ARG A 65 12.53 -14.61 -4.72
CA ARG A 65 11.86 -14.02 -5.88
C ARG A 65 10.34 -13.93 -5.77
N PRO A 66 9.58 -15.01 -5.44
CA PRO A 66 8.13 -14.92 -5.34
C PRO A 66 7.67 -13.97 -4.22
N LEU A 67 8.32 -14.00 -3.06
CA LEU A 67 8.01 -13.10 -1.93
C LEU A 67 8.25 -11.64 -2.30
N ARG A 68 9.39 -11.35 -2.94
CA ARG A 68 9.74 -10.02 -3.45
C ARG A 68 8.72 -9.52 -4.47
N ALA A 69 8.25 -10.38 -5.37
CA ALA A 69 7.24 -10.01 -6.37
C ALA A 69 5.90 -9.63 -5.72
N GLU A 70 5.45 -10.35 -4.70
CA GLU A 70 4.24 -10.00 -3.95
C GLU A 70 4.39 -8.66 -3.20
N VAL A 71 5.54 -8.40 -2.59
CA VAL A 71 5.81 -7.10 -1.92
C VAL A 71 5.76 -5.93 -2.90
N VAL A 72 6.22 -6.12 -4.14
CA VAL A 72 6.13 -5.11 -5.21
C VAL A 72 4.67 -4.88 -5.61
N ARG A 73 3.90 -5.96 -5.81
CA ARG A 73 2.45 -5.87 -6.08
C ARG A 73 1.71 -5.15 -4.95
N HIS A 74 2.10 -5.36 -3.70
CA HIS A 74 1.53 -4.61 -2.57
C HIS A 74 1.83 -3.10 -2.68
N ALA A 75 3.05 -2.71 -3.07
CA ALA A 75 3.37 -1.30 -3.30
C ALA A 75 2.52 -0.68 -4.42
N GLU A 76 2.32 -1.42 -5.50
CA GLU A 76 1.47 -1.04 -6.63
C GLU A 76 0.00 -0.92 -6.20
N ALA A 77 -0.53 -1.87 -5.43
CA ALA A 77 -1.91 -1.82 -4.94
C ALA A 77 -2.21 -0.58 -4.09
N PHE A 78 -1.25 -0.15 -3.26
CA PHE A 78 -1.39 1.11 -2.52
C PHE A 78 -1.15 2.35 -3.38
N GLY A 79 -0.35 2.26 -4.46
CA GLY A 79 -0.05 3.37 -5.36
C GLY A 79 -1.13 3.65 -6.41
N ALA A 80 -1.67 2.60 -7.04
CA ALA A 80 -2.63 2.69 -8.15
C ALA A 80 -3.96 3.35 -7.73
N ALA A 81 -4.40 3.11 -6.49
CA ALA A 81 -5.63 3.69 -5.96
C ALA A 81 -5.55 5.20 -5.66
N ALA A 82 -4.36 5.82 -5.70
CA ALA A 82 -4.23 7.28 -5.66
C ALA A 82 -4.52 7.93 -7.03
N GLU A 83 -4.45 7.18 -8.13
CA GLU A 83 -4.66 7.69 -9.50
C GLU A 83 -6.11 7.56 -9.99
N SER A 84 -6.97 6.83 -9.27
CA SER A 84 -8.39 6.66 -9.62
C SER A 84 -9.30 7.85 -9.26
N SER A 85 -8.72 8.97 -8.80
CA SER A 85 -9.44 10.24 -8.66
C SER A 85 -9.23 11.07 -9.93
N PRO A 86 -10.28 11.50 -10.66
CA PRO A 86 -10.12 12.18 -11.94
C PRO A 86 -9.55 13.59 -11.75
N SER A 87 -8.22 13.72 -11.78
CA SER A 87 -7.56 14.97 -12.13
C SER A 87 -6.15 14.69 -12.63
N PRO A 88 -5.87 14.84 -13.94
CA PRO A 88 -4.52 14.83 -14.44
C PRO A 88 -3.87 16.18 -14.13
N SER A 89 -2.91 16.19 -13.21
CA SER A 89 -1.97 17.31 -13.08
C SER A 89 -0.58 16.76 -12.77
N PRO A 90 0.41 16.95 -13.66
CA PRO A 90 1.79 16.63 -13.34
C PRO A 90 2.30 17.72 -12.38
N SER A 91 2.35 17.41 -11.08
CA SER A 91 3.11 18.21 -10.12
C SER A 91 4.25 17.38 -9.59
N SER A 92 5.36 17.47 -10.30
CA SER A 92 6.69 17.28 -9.73
C SER A 92 6.89 18.31 -8.63
N SER A 93 6.88 17.87 -7.39
CA SER A 93 7.42 18.64 -6.26
C SER A 93 8.15 17.68 -5.37
N GLY A 94 9.46 17.58 -5.63
CA GLY A 94 10.41 16.92 -4.76
C GLY A 94 10.39 17.59 -3.39
N ALA A 95 9.68 16.99 -2.45
CA ALA A 95 9.99 17.18 -1.05
C ALA A 95 11.22 16.33 -0.77
N GLY A 96 12.36 16.99 -0.58
CA GLY A 96 13.61 16.35 -0.17
C GLY A 96 13.33 15.46 1.03
N SER A 97 13.32 14.15 0.79
CA SER A 97 13.36 13.19 1.88
C SER A 97 14.73 13.34 2.53
N PRO A 98 14.83 13.37 3.87
CA PRO A 98 16.13 13.24 4.51
C PRO A 98 16.80 11.97 3.94
N PRO A 99 18.13 11.96 3.78
CA PRO A 99 18.82 10.80 3.24
C PRO A 99 18.35 9.59 4.04
N ALA A 100 17.77 8.62 3.34
CA ALA A 100 17.45 7.33 3.94
C ALA A 100 18.75 6.87 4.62
N SER A 101 18.69 6.59 5.92
CA SER A 101 19.80 6.00 6.65
C SER A 101 20.38 4.89 5.77
N PRO A 102 21.71 4.77 5.66
CA PRO A 102 22.32 3.76 4.82
C PRO A 102 21.66 2.42 5.16
N PRO A 103 21.27 1.62 4.14
CA PRO A 103 20.64 0.33 4.42
C PRO A 103 21.55 -0.41 5.38
N ALA A 104 20.99 -0.85 6.51
CA ALA A 104 21.73 -1.65 7.48
C ALA A 104 22.43 -2.77 6.69
N ALA A 105 23.73 -2.91 6.87
CA ALA A 105 24.53 -3.87 6.11
C ALA A 105 23.88 -5.25 6.19
N VAL A 106 23.70 -5.92 5.05
CA VAL A 106 23.11 -7.26 5.01
C VAL A 106 24.03 -8.20 5.81
N PRO A 107 23.50 -8.94 6.80
CA PRO A 107 24.30 -9.88 7.57
C PRO A 107 25.02 -10.88 6.67
N ALA A 108 26.27 -11.22 7.02
CA ALA A 108 27.10 -12.13 6.23
C ALA A 108 26.62 -13.59 6.25
N LYS A 109 25.80 -13.98 7.24
CA LYS A 109 25.21 -15.31 7.32
C LYS A 109 23.80 -15.30 6.71
N GLU A 110 23.52 -16.24 5.82
CA GLU A 110 22.21 -16.40 5.18
C GLU A 110 21.06 -16.44 6.20
N LYS A 111 21.23 -17.21 7.29
CA LYS A 111 20.24 -17.33 8.37
C LYS A 111 19.94 -15.99 9.04
N ASP A 112 20.96 -15.19 9.32
CA ASP A 112 20.80 -13.89 9.97
C ASP A 112 20.15 -12.87 9.01
N ALA A 113 20.47 -12.95 7.72
CA ALA A 113 19.83 -12.13 6.69
C ALA A 113 18.34 -12.45 6.53
N LEU A 114 17.97 -13.73 6.54
CA LEU A 114 16.57 -14.18 6.52
C LEU A 114 15.82 -13.75 7.78
N ALA A 115 16.45 -13.88 8.96
CA ALA A 115 15.86 -13.43 10.22
C ALA A 115 15.63 -11.90 10.23
N GLY A 116 16.57 -11.13 9.70
CA GLY A 116 16.40 -9.67 9.53
C GLY A 116 15.26 -9.31 8.57
N LEU A 117 15.12 -10.06 7.48
CA LEU A 117 14.03 -9.87 6.52
C LEU A 117 12.66 -10.25 7.11
N ALA A 118 12.59 -11.35 7.87
CA ALA A 118 11.41 -11.77 8.60
C ALA A 118 10.99 -10.74 9.67
N ALA A 119 11.96 -10.16 10.37
CA ALA A 119 11.69 -9.09 11.34
C ALA A 119 11.12 -7.84 10.65
N ALA A 120 11.67 -7.46 9.48
CA ALA A 120 11.16 -6.32 8.71
C ALA A 120 9.74 -6.55 8.18
N GLU A 121 9.43 -7.75 7.66
CA GLU A 121 8.07 -8.14 7.25
C GLU A 121 7.10 -8.05 8.43
N ARG A 122 7.47 -8.60 9.59
CA ARG A 122 6.65 -8.58 10.81
C ARG A 122 6.36 -7.16 11.27
N GLU A 123 7.39 -6.32 11.36
CA GLU A 123 7.24 -4.92 11.78
C GLU A 123 6.28 -4.15 10.87
N ILE A 124 6.40 -4.33 9.55
CA ILE A 124 5.53 -3.66 8.59
C ILE A 124 4.11 -4.24 8.64
N ALA A 125 3.95 -5.56 8.77
CA ALA A 125 2.64 -6.20 8.95
C ALA A 125 1.92 -5.68 10.20
N ASP A 126 2.61 -5.57 11.33
CA ASP A 126 2.08 -5.03 12.58
C ASP A 126 1.70 -3.54 12.44
N ARG A 127 2.52 -2.74 11.75
CA ARG A 127 2.19 -1.34 11.45
C ARG A 127 0.92 -1.22 10.60
N ARG A 128 0.74 -2.09 9.59
CA ARG A 128 -0.50 -2.14 8.78
C ARG A 128 -1.70 -2.61 9.60
N ALA A 129 -1.52 -3.61 10.46
CA ALA A 129 -2.54 -4.11 11.37
C ALA A 129 -3.01 -3.05 12.38
N LYS A 130 -2.10 -2.16 12.82
CA LYS A 130 -2.46 -1.00 13.62
C LYS A 130 -3.18 0.07 12.79
N ALA A 131 -2.67 0.39 11.60
CA ALA A 131 -3.22 1.45 10.76
C ALA A 131 -4.63 1.15 10.25
N LEU A 132 -4.99 -0.13 10.07
CA LEU A 132 -6.32 -0.49 9.57
C LEU A 132 -7.45 -0.13 10.54
N LEU A 133 -7.16 0.00 11.85
CA LEU A 133 -8.15 0.34 12.88
C LEU A 133 -8.75 1.73 12.66
N ASP A 134 -7.97 2.63 12.05
CA ASP A 134 -8.36 4.02 11.77
C ASP A 134 -8.68 4.24 10.28
N ALA A 135 -8.60 3.19 9.45
CA ALA A 135 -8.77 3.30 8.00
C ALA A 135 -10.24 3.10 7.59
N PRO A 136 -10.73 3.82 6.57
CA PRO A 136 -12.08 3.61 6.06
C PRO A 136 -12.18 2.37 5.16
N GLY A 137 -13.30 1.66 5.28
CA GLY A 137 -13.85 0.71 4.31
C GLY A 137 -12.82 -0.13 3.54
N GLU A 138 -12.65 0.18 2.25
CA GLU A 138 -11.77 -0.55 1.34
C GLU A 138 -10.29 -0.50 1.74
N LEU A 139 -9.81 0.65 2.23
CA LEU A 139 -8.41 0.78 2.68
C LEU A 139 -8.13 -0.14 3.87
N ALA A 140 -9.06 -0.25 4.82
CA ALA A 140 -8.93 -1.18 5.94
C ALA A 140 -8.84 -2.63 5.47
N ARG A 141 -9.68 -3.04 4.51
CA ARG A 141 -9.64 -4.39 3.92
C ARG A 141 -8.33 -4.67 3.18
N LEU A 142 -7.82 -3.69 2.43
CA LEU A 142 -6.53 -3.82 1.74
C LEU A 142 -5.38 -3.93 2.74
N LEU A 143 -5.35 -3.09 3.77
CA LEU A 143 -4.33 -3.16 4.84
C LEU A 143 -4.37 -4.51 5.56
N ALA A 144 -5.57 -5.01 5.89
CA ALA A 144 -5.75 -6.30 6.54
C ALA A 144 -5.21 -7.46 5.67
N SER A 145 -5.57 -7.49 4.38
CA SER A 145 -5.12 -8.51 3.44
C SER A 145 -3.60 -8.52 3.30
N VAL A 146 -3.00 -7.34 3.12
CA VAL A 146 -1.53 -7.22 2.96
C VAL A 146 -0.79 -7.51 4.27
N ALA A 147 -1.36 -7.17 5.43
CA ALA A 147 -0.79 -7.56 6.73
C ALA A 147 -0.79 -9.08 6.92
N ALA A 148 -1.88 -9.76 6.55
CA ALA A 148 -1.97 -11.22 6.59
C ALA A 148 -0.97 -11.90 5.63
N ALA A 149 -0.82 -11.37 4.40
CA ALA A 149 0.20 -11.85 3.47
C ALA A 149 1.63 -11.68 4.04
N GLY A 150 1.93 -10.53 4.66
CA GLY A 150 3.19 -10.30 5.36
C GLY A 150 3.43 -11.31 6.48
N ALA A 151 2.42 -11.64 7.28
CA ALA A 151 2.53 -12.68 8.32
C ALA A 151 2.84 -14.07 7.72
N ALA A 152 2.26 -14.41 6.57
CA ALA A 152 2.59 -15.64 5.84
C ALA A 152 4.03 -15.63 5.30
N HIS A 153 4.50 -14.48 4.80
CA HIS A 153 5.90 -14.33 4.38
C HIS A 153 6.87 -14.55 5.56
N VAL A 154 6.55 -14.00 6.74
CA VAL A 154 7.36 -14.22 7.94
C VAL A 154 7.51 -15.71 8.25
N TYR A 155 6.40 -16.48 8.20
CA TYR A 155 6.44 -17.93 8.39
C TYR A 155 7.35 -18.62 7.36
N LEU A 156 7.22 -18.26 6.07
CA LEU A 156 8.04 -18.82 5.00
C LEU A 156 9.53 -18.45 5.11
N LEU A 157 9.86 -17.32 5.74
CA LEU A 157 11.24 -16.89 5.95
C LEU A 157 11.89 -17.56 7.18
N THR A 158 11.10 -18.01 8.15
CA THR A 158 11.61 -18.63 9.39
C THR A 158 11.63 -20.15 9.36
N GLU A 159 10.68 -20.79 8.66
CA GLU A 159 10.52 -22.26 8.67
C GLU A 159 11.13 -22.97 7.44
N ALA A 160 11.60 -22.23 6.43
CA ALA A 160 12.10 -22.79 5.17
C ALA A 160 13.62 -22.98 5.07
#